data_AF-A0A9X0APZ3-F1
#
_entry.id   AF-A0A9X0APZ3-F1
#
_cell.length_a   1.000
_cell.length_b   1.000
_cell.length_c   1.000
_cell.angle_alpha   90.00
_cell.angle_beta   90.00
_cell.angle_gamma   90.00
#
_symmetry.space_group_name_H-M   'P 1'
#
loop_
_entity.id
_entity.type
_entity.pdbx_description
1 polymer ?
#
loop_
_entity_poly.entity_id
_entity_poly.type
_entity_poly.pdbx_seq_one_letter_code
_entity_poly.pdbx_strand_id
1 'polypeptide(L)'
;MYESMTRSCLAPLDPKAFYGMLGQNGLGFGPSFHRVTSGSYGSQGQVKGTIKLFEWPEKEHPQAHIIHPTSLDAIFHLAIAGHCEGGAKGIPTMVPTFLQKLFVSKHGLQFSDESDVQECAWTIEEDSLAVHFDGFVLNPSRDKIVVRFENLKLIRIGELLEDAKSSMISQSHHRSYNFEYRPDPWLLSGREIWEYCKEGLHASQTPFDRYIDMLRHKNSNLNILEIGAEGERPTSDILETLSIYNEKEKPCYTRYGSYCFVSDLQSVLNEAKKDLQNYSRLAFEHLDVEADPLRQGSELEAYDIILAPMKFLANKTFVDQTRKMLKPVGQLMFHEPCKVDTDEKHRTSDVKFNSSSKASYVAVGLKLSASKGVVEVQVNSSVTMPSPTSNTRTICIVSDPESSLQIESAKKIENLLRYQGVDNITQATLFEAQDMDRLENIVFVTLLELNNPFIYSLSQENYYIMKNFLISAPSVLWVNSYGGSPTGNPEYAPIQGLARVLRNEYNHHRLTIVSFDCRSWP
;
A
#
# COMPACT_ATOMS: atom_id res chain seq x y z
N MET A 1 -16.84 -32.14 11.03
CA MET A 1 -16.40 -31.29 9.90
C MET A 1 -16.39 -32.07 8.58
N TYR A 2 -15.65 -33.19 8.48
CA TYR A 2 -15.62 -34.04 7.27
C TYR A 2 -17.02 -34.47 6.77
N GLU A 3 -17.91 -34.90 7.66
CA GLU A 3 -19.29 -35.24 7.29
C GLU A 3 -20.11 -34.04 6.77
N SER A 4 -19.83 -32.84 7.28
CA SER A 4 -20.47 -31.60 6.81
C SER A 4 -20.02 -31.27 5.39
N MET A 5 -18.71 -31.30 5.14
CA MET A 5 -18.12 -31.13 3.80
C MET A 5 -18.63 -32.20 2.83
N THR A 6 -18.90 -33.41 3.33
CA THR A 6 -19.46 -34.49 2.52
C THR A 6 -20.86 -34.16 2.01
N ARG A 7 -21.66 -33.42 2.78
CA ARG A 7 -23.02 -33.00 2.42
C ARG A 7 -23.05 -31.71 1.59
N SER A 8 -22.07 -30.82 1.73
CA SER A 8 -22.01 -29.54 0.99
C SER A 8 -21.28 -29.64 -0.35
N CYS A 9 -20.23 -30.45 -0.45
CA CYS A 9 -19.48 -30.65 -1.69
C CYS A 9 -20.13 -31.72 -2.57
N LEU A 10 -20.99 -31.29 -3.50
CA LEU A 10 -21.79 -32.18 -4.36
C LEU A 10 -21.40 -32.10 -5.84
N ALA A 11 -20.79 -31.00 -6.29
CA ALA A 11 -20.40 -30.81 -7.69
C ALA A 11 -19.11 -31.60 -7.98
N PRO A 12 -19.06 -32.44 -9.03
CA PRO A 12 -17.90 -33.29 -9.29
C PRO A 12 -16.70 -32.47 -9.77
N LEU A 13 -15.51 -32.83 -9.27
CA LEU A 13 -14.23 -32.33 -9.76
C LEU A 13 -13.70 -33.27 -10.85
N ASP A 14 -13.47 -32.76 -12.06
CA ASP A 14 -12.68 -33.48 -13.08
C ASP A 14 -11.21 -33.03 -12.99
N PRO A 15 -10.29 -33.89 -12.53
CA PRO A 15 -8.88 -33.53 -12.43
C PRO A 15 -8.25 -33.10 -13.76
N LYS A 16 -8.70 -33.66 -14.90
CA LYS A 16 -8.13 -33.29 -16.20
C LYS A 16 -8.51 -31.86 -16.57
N ALA A 17 -9.78 -31.49 -16.39
CA ALA A 17 -10.25 -30.13 -16.58
C ALA A 17 -9.54 -29.16 -15.62
N PHE A 18 -9.43 -29.53 -14.34
CA PHE A 18 -8.75 -28.74 -13.32
C PHE A 18 -7.28 -28.45 -13.65
N TYR A 19 -6.46 -29.49 -13.89
CA TYR A 19 -5.05 -29.29 -14.26
C TYR A 19 -4.90 -28.64 -15.64
N GLY A 20 -5.85 -28.86 -16.56
CA GLY A 20 -5.90 -28.16 -17.85
C GLY A 20 -6.10 -26.66 -17.67
N MET A 21 -7.01 -26.24 -16.80
CA MET A 21 -7.25 -24.83 -16.45
C MET A 21 -6.03 -24.21 -15.76
N LEU A 22 -5.38 -24.92 -14.83
CA LEU A 22 -4.13 -24.45 -14.21
C LEU A 22 -3.03 -24.23 -15.25
N GLY A 23 -2.87 -25.18 -16.19
CA GLY A 23 -1.92 -25.07 -17.29
C GLY A 23 -2.19 -23.90 -18.23
N GLN A 24 -3.47 -23.65 -18.57
CA GLN A 24 -3.88 -22.49 -19.35
C GLN A 24 -3.56 -21.18 -18.63
N ASN A 25 -3.66 -21.16 -17.30
CA ASN A 25 -3.33 -20.02 -16.45
C ASN A 25 -1.87 -20.05 -15.92
N GLY A 26 -0.93 -20.60 -16.69
CA GLY A 26 0.52 -20.49 -16.45
C GLY A 26 1.12 -21.50 -15.46
N LEU A 27 0.32 -22.36 -14.84
CA LEU A 27 0.77 -23.44 -13.95
C LEU A 27 0.79 -24.79 -14.68
N GLY A 28 1.75 -24.96 -15.58
CA GLY A 28 1.96 -26.17 -16.38
C GLY A 28 2.60 -27.32 -15.59
N PHE A 29 1.86 -27.89 -14.64
CA PHE A 29 2.33 -29.03 -13.85
C PHE A 29 2.56 -30.27 -14.72
N GLY A 30 3.67 -30.98 -14.46
CA GLY A 30 3.95 -32.26 -15.12
C GLY A 30 3.14 -33.41 -14.51
N PRO A 31 3.10 -34.59 -15.17
CA PRO A 31 2.34 -35.76 -14.71
C PRO A 31 2.65 -36.17 -13.27
N SER A 32 3.89 -35.97 -12.82
CA SER A 32 4.30 -36.24 -11.43
C SER A 32 3.50 -35.44 -10.41
N PHE A 33 3.05 -34.23 -10.73
CA PHE A 33 2.30 -33.32 -9.85
C PHE A 33 0.78 -33.45 -9.98
N HIS A 34 0.29 -34.23 -10.95
CA HIS A 34 -1.13 -34.50 -11.16
C HIS A 34 -1.63 -35.58 -10.19
N ARG A 35 -1.68 -35.27 -8.90
CA ARG A 35 -1.97 -36.23 -7.83
C ARG A 35 -3.35 -36.11 -7.21
N VAL A 36 -4.10 -35.05 -7.52
CA VAL A 36 -5.54 -35.01 -7.23
C VAL A 36 -6.24 -35.97 -8.20
N THR A 37 -6.81 -37.06 -7.69
CA THR A 37 -7.37 -38.14 -8.53
C THR A 37 -8.89 -38.10 -8.65
N SER A 38 -9.56 -37.57 -7.64
CA SER A 38 -11.02 -37.36 -7.63
C SER A 38 -11.40 -36.34 -6.58
N GLY A 39 -12.58 -35.77 -6.70
CA GLY A 39 -13.11 -34.88 -5.67
C GLY A 39 -14.46 -34.32 -6.03
N SER A 40 -14.90 -33.41 -5.17
CA SER A 40 -16.10 -32.62 -5.37
C SER A 40 -15.97 -31.31 -4.62
N TYR A 41 -16.56 -30.27 -5.15
CA TYR A 41 -16.57 -28.94 -4.55
C TYR A 41 -18.00 -28.50 -4.21
N GLY A 42 -18.10 -27.51 -3.34
CA GLY A 42 -19.33 -26.90 -2.86
C GLY A 42 -19.28 -25.38 -3.00
N SER A 43 -20.21 -24.68 -2.32
CA SER A 43 -20.17 -23.23 -2.25
C SER A 43 -19.01 -22.73 -1.38
N GLN A 44 -18.67 -21.44 -1.52
CA GLN A 44 -17.67 -20.76 -0.68
C GLN A 44 -16.26 -21.41 -0.73
N GLY A 45 -15.85 -21.92 -1.89
CA GLY A 45 -14.52 -22.50 -2.06
C GLY A 45 -14.29 -23.83 -1.33
N GLN A 46 -15.35 -24.46 -0.82
CA GLN A 46 -15.26 -25.75 -0.14
C GLN A 46 -14.94 -26.87 -1.14
N VAL A 47 -14.04 -27.76 -0.76
CA VAL A 47 -13.64 -28.91 -1.58
C VAL A 47 -13.28 -30.11 -0.72
N LYS A 48 -13.59 -31.29 -1.23
CA LYS A 48 -13.10 -32.57 -0.73
C LYS A 48 -12.56 -33.40 -1.87
N GLY A 49 -11.53 -34.20 -1.62
CA GLY A 49 -10.90 -34.95 -2.69
C GLY A 49 -9.95 -36.02 -2.21
N THR A 50 -9.53 -36.84 -3.16
CA THR A 50 -8.58 -37.92 -3.00
C THR A 50 -7.27 -37.51 -3.63
N ILE A 51 -6.17 -37.67 -2.88
CA ILE A 51 -4.82 -37.39 -3.35
C ILE A 51 -4.02 -38.68 -3.30
N LYS A 52 -3.48 -39.06 -4.45
CA LYS A 52 -2.56 -40.18 -4.55
C LYS A 52 -1.16 -39.76 -4.15
N LEU A 53 -0.59 -40.40 -3.14
CA LEU A 53 0.78 -40.10 -2.70
C LEU A 53 1.80 -40.39 -3.81
N PHE A 54 2.92 -39.68 -3.78
CA PHE A 54 3.94 -39.74 -4.81
C PHE A 54 4.72 -41.05 -4.72
N GLU A 55 4.68 -41.80 -5.80
CA GLU A 55 5.43 -43.04 -6.00
C GLU A 55 6.73 -42.75 -6.76
N TRP A 56 7.85 -43.20 -6.22
CA TRP A 56 9.14 -43.11 -6.90
C TRP A 56 9.18 -44.06 -8.09
N PRO A 57 9.65 -43.63 -9.28
CA PRO A 57 9.85 -44.53 -10.41
C PRO A 57 10.82 -45.67 -10.04
N GLU A 58 10.59 -46.88 -10.58
CA GLU A 58 11.38 -48.09 -10.26
C GLU A 58 12.90 -47.95 -10.44
N LYS A 59 13.35 -46.98 -11.26
CA LYS A 59 14.76 -46.73 -11.57
C LYS A 59 15.42 -45.64 -10.71
N GLU A 60 14.65 -45.00 -9.82
CA GLU A 60 15.15 -43.95 -8.93
C GLU A 60 15.35 -44.48 -7.52
N HIS A 61 16.30 -43.90 -6.78
CA HIS A 61 16.59 -44.29 -5.41
C HIS A 61 15.72 -43.47 -4.44
N PRO A 62 14.69 -44.07 -3.80
CA PRO A 62 13.84 -43.33 -2.88
C PRO A 62 14.66 -42.86 -1.67
N GLN A 63 14.57 -41.57 -1.36
CA GLN A 63 15.14 -41.02 -0.13
C GLN A 63 14.12 -41.16 1.01
N ALA A 64 14.57 -41.37 2.24
CA ALA A 64 13.68 -41.36 3.40
C ALA A 64 13.10 -39.94 3.61
N HIS A 65 11.77 -39.82 3.63
CA HIS A 65 11.06 -38.55 3.81
C HIS A 65 9.77 -38.78 4.59
N ILE A 66 9.23 -37.72 5.22
CA ILE A 66 7.93 -37.79 5.90
C ILE A 66 6.78 -37.67 4.88
N ILE A 67 6.89 -36.68 4.00
CA ILE A 67 5.97 -36.45 2.88
C ILE A 67 6.80 -35.98 1.69
N HIS A 68 6.50 -36.50 0.50
CA HIS A 68 7.17 -36.06 -0.71
C HIS A 68 6.67 -34.65 -1.09
N PRO A 69 7.54 -33.71 -1.52
CA PRO A 69 7.11 -32.36 -1.89
C PRO A 69 5.96 -32.34 -2.89
N THR A 70 5.97 -33.24 -3.88
CA THR A 70 4.88 -33.38 -4.86
C THR A 70 3.54 -33.79 -4.26
N SER A 71 3.54 -34.59 -3.20
CA SER A 71 2.31 -34.93 -2.47
C SER A 71 1.81 -33.77 -1.63
N LEU A 72 2.74 -33.03 -1.00
CA LEU A 72 2.40 -31.82 -0.26
C LEU A 72 1.85 -30.72 -1.19
N ASP A 73 2.44 -30.55 -2.35
CA ASP A 73 2.00 -29.57 -3.35
C ASP A 73 0.60 -29.91 -3.89
N ALA A 74 0.33 -31.20 -4.09
CA ALA A 74 -1.00 -31.69 -4.49
C ALA A 74 -2.09 -31.43 -3.44
N ILE A 75 -1.74 -31.38 -2.16
CA ILE A 75 -2.66 -30.97 -1.09
C ILE A 75 -3.08 -29.51 -1.33
N PHE A 76 -2.12 -28.62 -1.58
CA PHE A 76 -2.43 -27.22 -1.89
C PHE A 76 -3.17 -27.06 -3.22
N HIS A 77 -2.92 -27.91 -4.22
CA HIS A 77 -3.69 -27.93 -5.46
C HIS A 77 -5.18 -28.19 -5.21
N LEU A 78 -5.54 -29.10 -4.31
CA LEU A 78 -6.95 -29.37 -4.05
C LEU A 78 -7.65 -28.14 -3.44
N ALA A 79 -7.00 -27.41 -2.54
CA ALA A 79 -7.54 -26.15 -2.02
C ALA A 79 -7.86 -25.14 -3.13
N ILE A 80 -6.96 -25.01 -4.12
CA ILE A 80 -7.18 -24.20 -5.33
C ILE A 80 -8.39 -24.73 -6.13
N ALA A 81 -8.55 -26.05 -6.25
CA ALA A 81 -9.66 -26.67 -6.96
C ALA A 81 -11.03 -26.27 -6.39
N GLY A 82 -11.14 -26.07 -5.07
CA GLY A 82 -12.34 -25.52 -4.44
C GLY A 82 -12.63 -24.09 -4.87
N HIS A 83 -11.60 -23.24 -4.86
CA HIS A 83 -11.73 -21.83 -5.22
C HIS A 83 -12.06 -21.57 -6.69
N CYS A 84 -11.61 -22.44 -7.59
CA CYS A 84 -11.88 -22.36 -9.02
C CYS A 84 -13.08 -23.22 -9.48
N GLU A 85 -13.95 -23.65 -8.56
CA GLU A 85 -15.14 -24.46 -8.86
C GLU A 85 -14.80 -25.68 -9.73
N GLY A 86 -13.76 -26.40 -9.32
CA GLY A 86 -13.22 -27.56 -10.02
C GLY A 86 -12.66 -27.32 -11.41
N GLY A 87 -12.36 -26.06 -11.74
CA GLY A 87 -11.82 -25.62 -13.03
C GLY A 87 -12.84 -24.91 -13.91
N ALA A 88 -14.10 -24.77 -13.46
CA ALA A 88 -15.14 -24.06 -14.19
C ALA A 88 -15.01 -22.53 -14.10
N LYS A 89 -14.41 -22.04 -13.02
CA LYS A 89 -14.09 -20.62 -12.82
C LYS A 89 -12.60 -20.42 -13.13
N GLY A 90 -12.28 -19.64 -14.16
CA GLY A 90 -10.91 -19.21 -14.40
C GLY A 90 -10.33 -18.51 -13.16
N ILE A 91 -9.09 -18.82 -12.82
CA ILE A 91 -8.34 -18.18 -11.72
C ILE A 91 -6.96 -17.72 -12.22
N PRO A 92 -6.44 -16.57 -11.76
CA PRO A 92 -5.09 -16.17 -12.10
C PRO A 92 -4.07 -17.15 -11.52
N THR A 93 -2.86 -17.16 -12.08
CA THR A 93 -1.73 -17.91 -11.49
C THR A 93 -1.56 -17.50 -10.04
N MET A 94 -1.57 -18.45 -9.12
CA MET A 94 -1.41 -18.23 -7.69
C MET A 94 -0.27 -19.09 -7.15
N VAL A 95 0.59 -18.52 -6.31
CA VAL A 95 1.68 -19.28 -5.67
C VAL A 95 1.66 -19.12 -4.14
N PRO A 96 2.00 -20.17 -3.37
CA PRO A 96 2.12 -20.07 -1.92
C PRO A 96 3.23 -19.08 -1.51
N THR A 97 2.93 -18.19 -0.56
CA THR A 97 3.91 -17.21 -0.04
C THR A 97 3.99 -17.16 1.47
N PHE A 98 2.93 -17.59 2.16
CA PHE A 98 2.90 -17.64 3.61
C PHE A 98 2.02 -18.80 4.08
N LEU A 99 2.39 -19.42 5.19
CA LEU A 99 1.63 -20.48 5.83
C LEU A 99 1.77 -20.32 7.35
N GLN A 100 0.67 -20.02 8.04
CA GLN A 100 0.71 -19.72 9.47
C GLN A 100 1.04 -20.96 10.31
N LYS A 101 0.44 -22.11 9.96
CA LYS A 101 0.67 -23.36 10.66
C LYS A 101 0.58 -24.54 9.72
N LEU A 102 1.54 -25.46 9.85
CA LEU A 102 1.53 -26.75 9.16
C LEU A 102 1.83 -27.85 10.18
N PHE A 103 0.91 -28.81 10.29
CA PHE A 103 1.12 -30.06 10.99
C PHE A 103 1.22 -31.18 9.97
N VAL A 104 2.24 -32.04 10.11
CA VAL A 104 2.46 -33.22 9.26
C VAL A 104 2.74 -34.41 10.18
N SER A 105 1.95 -35.47 10.04
CA SER A 105 2.15 -36.74 10.74
C SER A 105 3.43 -37.41 10.23
N LYS A 106 4.18 -38.03 11.15
CA LYS A 106 5.38 -38.81 10.82
C LYS A 106 5.08 -40.10 10.02
N HIS A 107 3.84 -40.57 10.06
CA HIS A 107 3.41 -41.85 9.48
C HIS A 107 2.18 -41.67 8.58
N GLY A 108 2.02 -42.55 7.57
CA GLY A 108 0.84 -42.58 6.69
C GLY A 108 0.88 -41.58 5.53
N LEU A 109 2.07 -41.05 5.21
CA LEU A 109 2.31 -40.11 4.10
C LEU A 109 3.44 -40.57 3.18
N GLN A 110 3.97 -41.78 3.40
CA GLN A 110 4.90 -42.47 2.50
C GLN A 110 4.12 -43.38 1.57
N PHE A 111 4.55 -43.49 0.30
CA PHE A 111 3.86 -44.34 -0.67
C PHE A 111 3.86 -45.83 -0.27
N SER A 112 4.89 -46.30 0.43
CA SER A 112 5.00 -47.68 0.93
C SER A 112 3.87 -48.10 1.89
N ASP A 113 3.08 -47.15 2.39
CA ASP A 113 1.98 -47.38 3.33
C ASP A 113 0.60 -47.61 2.62
N GLU A 114 0.58 -47.81 1.29
CA GLU A 114 -0.63 -48.01 0.44
C GLU A 114 -1.79 -47.01 0.70
N SER A 115 -1.56 -45.70 0.56
CA SER A 115 -2.61 -44.74 0.92
C SER A 115 -2.82 -43.59 -0.05
N ASP A 116 -3.92 -43.65 -0.80
CA ASP A 116 -4.63 -42.45 -1.20
C ASP A 116 -5.17 -41.75 0.06
N VAL A 117 -4.88 -40.46 0.21
CA VAL A 117 -5.33 -39.67 1.36
C VAL A 117 -6.56 -38.84 1.00
N GLN A 118 -7.37 -38.51 2.01
CA GLN A 118 -8.61 -37.75 1.82
C GLN A 118 -8.44 -36.35 2.38
N GLU A 119 -8.54 -35.33 1.54
CA GLU A 119 -8.43 -33.94 1.97
C GLU A 119 -9.79 -33.24 1.98
N CYS A 120 -9.93 -32.30 2.92
CA CYS A 120 -10.95 -31.26 2.89
C CYS A 120 -10.27 -29.89 3.07
N ALA A 121 -10.62 -28.93 2.22
CA ALA A 121 -10.13 -27.56 2.28
C ALA A 121 -11.25 -26.55 1.97
N TRP A 122 -11.05 -25.31 2.41
CA TRP A 122 -11.98 -24.22 2.13
C TRP A 122 -11.25 -22.86 2.10
N THR A 123 -11.85 -21.91 1.39
CA THR A 123 -11.40 -20.52 1.38
C THR A 123 -11.85 -19.82 2.66
N ILE A 124 -10.94 -19.10 3.31
CA ILE A 124 -11.21 -18.31 4.52
C ILE A 124 -11.53 -16.86 4.14
N GLU A 125 -10.65 -16.27 3.34
CA GLU A 125 -10.65 -14.87 2.97
C GLU A 125 -10.01 -14.71 1.59
N GLU A 126 -10.47 -13.70 0.85
CA GLU A 126 -9.96 -13.33 -0.46
C GLU A 126 -9.81 -11.82 -0.51
N ASP A 127 -8.62 -11.36 -0.87
CA ASP A 127 -8.34 -9.96 -1.19
C ASP A 127 -7.92 -9.83 -2.67
N SER A 128 -7.66 -8.60 -3.11
CA SER A 128 -7.30 -8.33 -4.51
C SER A 128 -5.97 -8.97 -4.97
N LEU A 129 -5.10 -9.33 -4.03
CA LEU A 129 -3.75 -9.85 -4.26
C LEU A 129 -3.58 -11.31 -3.80
N ALA A 130 -4.41 -11.80 -2.88
CA ALA A 130 -4.23 -13.09 -2.26
C ALA A 130 -5.52 -13.84 -1.92
N VAL A 131 -5.40 -15.16 -1.82
CA VAL A 131 -6.47 -16.05 -1.33
C VAL A 131 -5.91 -16.89 -0.19
N HIS A 132 -6.70 -17.01 0.87
CA HIS A 132 -6.34 -17.70 2.09
C HIS A 132 -7.14 -19.00 2.25
N PHE A 133 -6.45 -20.07 2.60
CA PHE A 133 -7.03 -21.41 2.71
C PHE A 133 -6.73 -22.09 4.04
N ASP A 134 -7.72 -22.83 4.54
CA ASP A 134 -7.58 -23.79 5.63
C ASP A 134 -7.91 -25.18 5.10
N GLY A 135 -7.30 -26.20 5.70
CA GLY A 135 -7.62 -27.56 5.35
C GLY A 135 -6.95 -28.61 6.21
N PHE A 136 -7.43 -29.84 6.05
CA PHE A 136 -6.89 -31.01 6.72
C PHE A 136 -7.01 -32.24 5.83
N VAL A 137 -6.09 -33.17 6.04
CA VAL A 137 -5.96 -34.43 5.32
C VAL A 137 -6.11 -35.57 6.31
N LEU A 138 -6.93 -36.55 5.95
CA LEU A 138 -7.18 -37.78 6.68
C LEU A 138 -6.46 -38.95 6.00
N ASN A 139 -6.07 -39.93 6.80
CA ASN A 139 -5.62 -41.23 6.31
C ASN A 139 -6.76 -42.00 5.58
N PRO A 140 -6.46 -43.12 4.89
CA PRO A 140 -7.48 -43.88 4.16
C PRO A 140 -8.67 -44.35 5.02
N SER A 141 -8.40 -44.74 6.26
CA SER A 141 -9.41 -45.19 7.23
C SER A 141 -10.24 -44.04 7.80
N ARG A 142 -9.88 -42.77 7.52
CA ARG A 142 -10.55 -41.54 7.95
C ARG A 142 -10.66 -41.37 9.46
N ASP A 143 -9.81 -42.04 10.23
CA ASP A 143 -9.79 -42.00 11.69
C ASP A 143 -8.69 -41.07 12.25
N LYS A 144 -7.71 -40.68 11.43
CA LYS A 144 -6.59 -39.82 11.85
C LYS A 144 -6.32 -38.69 10.86
N ILE A 145 -6.03 -37.52 11.41
CA ILE A 145 -5.51 -36.38 10.65
C ILE A 145 -4.01 -36.60 10.43
N VAL A 146 -3.61 -36.63 9.16
CA VAL A 146 -2.21 -36.80 8.74
C VAL A 146 -1.57 -35.49 8.31
N VAL A 147 -2.33 -34.52 7.81
CA VAL A 147 -1.86 -33.15 7.56
C VAL A 147 -2.93 -32.15 8.00
N ARG A 148 -2.52 -31.00 8.55
CA ARG A 148 -3.39 -29.84 8.78
C ARG A 148 -2.63 -28.58 8.45
N PHE A 149 -3.23 -27.72 7.64
CA PHE A 149 -2.69 -26.41 7.32
C PHE A 149 -3.69 -25.34 7.72
N GLU A 150 -3.16 -24.26 8.32
CA GLU A 150 -3.96 -23.11 8.72
C GLU A 150 -3.39 -21.85 8.06
N ASN A 151 -4.27 -21.06 7.46
CA ASN A 151 -4.01 -19.77 6.85
C ASN A 151 -2.88 -19.85 5.79
N LEU A 152 -3.03 -20.78 4.85
CA LEU A 152 -2.21 -20.88 3.66
C LEU A 152 -2.55 -19.72 2.72
N LYS A 153 -1.61 -18.79 2.54
CA LYS A 153 -1.75 -17.62 1.68
C LYS A 153 -1.10 -17.85 0.32
N LEU A 154 -1.92 -17.78 -0.72
CA LEU A 154 -1.46 -17.78 -2.10
C LEU A 154 -1.59 -16.37 -2.69
N ILE A 155 -0.51 -15.85 -3.28
CA ILE A 155 -0.50 -14.54 -3.96
C ILE A 155 -0.71 -14.74 -5.46
N ARG A 156 -1.53 -13.87 -6.06
CA ARG A 156 -1.78 -13.81 -7.51
C ARG A 156 -0.58 -13.21 -8.22
N ILE A 157 0.01 -13.95 -9.16
CA ILE A 157 1.17 -13.54 -9.95
C ILE A 157 0.84 -13.39 -11.45
N GLY A 158 -0.23 -14.03 -11.92
CA GLY A 158 -0.66 -13.98 -13.33
C GLY A 158 -2.02 -13.31 -13.52
N GLU A 159 -2.38 -13.02 -14.77
CA GLU A 159 -3.72 -12.55 -15.16
C GLU A 159 -4.59 -13.73 -15.64
N LEU A 160 -5.91 -13.59 -15.50
CA LEU A 160 -6.91 -14.55 -15.98
C LEU A 160 -6.90 -14.63 -17.51
N LEU A 161 -6.61 -15.81 -18.06
CA LEU A 161 -6.65 -16.07 -19.49
C LEU A 161 -8.02 -16.64 -19.92
N GLU A 162 -9.12 -15.94 -19.64
CA GLU A 162 -10.45 -16.32 -20.17
C GLU A 162 -11.15 -15.14 -20.85
N ASP A 163 -10.85 -14.95 -22.13
CA ASP A 163 -11.80 -15.04 -23.26
C ASP A 163 -11.02 -14.75 -24.55
N ALA A 164 -10.57 -15.82 -25.22
CA ALA A 164 -9.79 -15.79 -26.46
C ALA A 164 -10.54 -15.22 -27.68
N LYS A 165 -11.68 -14.54 -27.48
CA LYS A 165 -12.38 -13.72 -28.50
C LYS A 165 -12.49 -12.24 -28.14
N SER A 166 -12.21 -11.84 -26.91
CA SER A 166 -12.12 -10.42 -26.49
C SER A 166 -10.70 -9.91 -26.32
N SER A 167 -9.70 -10.81 -26.33
CA SER A 167 -8.28 -10.49 -26.04
C SER A 167 -7.47 -9.93 -27.23
N MET A 168 -8.11 -9.20 -28.15
CA MET A 168 -7.42 -8.25 -29.02
C MET A 168 -7.32 -6.85 -28.39
N ILE A 169 -7.58 -6.73 -27.09
CA ILE A 169 -7.31 -5.50 -26.34
C ILE A 169 -5.99 -5.72 -25.64
N SER A 170 -5.00 -4.96 -26.06
CA SER A 170 -3.66 -4.99 -25.49
C SER A 170 -3.73 -4.74 -23.97
N GLN A 171 -3.53 -5.79 -23.17
CA GLN A 171 -2.94 -5.58 -21.84
C GLN A 171 -1.51 -5.15 -22.12
N SER A 172 -1.32 -3.84 -22.23
CA SER A 172 0.01 -3.26 -22.29
C SER A 172 0.73 -3.70 -21.01
N HIS A 173 1.61 -4.70 -21.12
CA HIS A 173 2.56 -4.98 -20.06
C HIS A 173 3.28 -3.66 -19.80
N HIS A 174 3.02 -3.02 -18.67
CA HIS A 174 3.63 -1.76 -18.30
C HIS A 174 5.09 -2.02 -17.96
N ARG A 175 5.92 -2.11 -19.01
CA ARG A 175 7.35 -2.43 -18.95
C ARG A 175 8.22 -1.18 -18.85
N SER A 176 7.63 -0.02 -19.14
CA SER A 176 8.31 1.27 -19.19
C SER A 176 7.75 2.16 -18.10
N TYR A 177 8.62 2.59 -17.20
CA TYR A 177 8.30 3.55 -16.15
C TYR A 177 8.97 4.88 -16.50
N ASN A 178 8.26 5.98 -16.28
CA ASN A 178 8.82 7.32 -16.35
C ASN A 178 8.95 7.88 -14.92
N PHE A 179 10.14 8.36 -14.57
CA PHE A 179 10.33 9.05 -13.29
C PHE A 179 9.89 10.51 -13.45
N GLU A 180 8.77 10.84 -12.84
CA GLU A 180 8.26 12.20 -12.78
C GLU A 180 8.49 12.75 -11.37
N TYR A 181 9.21 13.86 -11.27
CA TYR A 181 9.37 14.59 -10.02
C TYR A 181 8.24 15.60 -9.88
N ARG A 182 7.57 15.62 -8.73
CA ARG A 182 6.53 16.61 -8.41
C ARG A 182 6.82 17.32 -7.09
N PRO A 183 6.29 18.55 -6.91
CA PRO A 183 6.41 19.24 -5.64
C PRO A 183 5.80 18.43 -4.49
N ASP A 184 6.46 18.48 -3.32
CA ASP A 184 5.95 17.84 -2.11
C ASP A 184 4.89 18.75 -1.46
N PRO A 185 3.62 18.30 -1.36
CA PRO A 185 2.54 19.12 -0.80
C PRO A 185 2.79 19.55 0.66
N TRP A 186 3.64 18.83 1.41
CA TRP A 186 3.91 19.16 2.81
C TRP A 186 5.04 20.17 3.00
N LEU A 187 5.82 20.45 1.94
CA LEU A 187 6.86 21.48 1.96
C LEU A 187 6.39 22.81 1.36
N LEU A 188 5.20 22.84 0.76
CA LEU A 188 4.62 24.03 0.16
C LEU A 188 3.63 24.70 1.12
N SER A 189 3.61 26.04 1.07
CA SER A 189 2.53 26.83 1.67
C SER A 189 1.22 26.66 0.89
N GLY A 190 0.09 26.94 1.55
CA GLY A 190 -1.22 26.90 0.88
C GLY A 190 -1.30 27.79 -0.37
N ARG A 191 -0.53 28.90 -0.39
CA ARG A 191 -0.43 29.78 -1.56
C ARG A 191 0.33 29.12 -2.71
N GLU A 192 1.49 28.53 -2.44
CA GLU A 192 2.29 27.85 -3.47
C GLU A 192 1.54 26.64 -4.05
N ILE A 193 0.81 25.91 -3.20
CA ILE A 193 -0.09 24.84 -3.65
C ILE A 193 -1.16 25.40 -4.59
N TRP A 194 -1.80 26.51 -4.21
CA TRP A 194 -2.84 27.13 -5.02
C TRP A 194 -2.31 27.60 -6.39
N GLU A 195 -1.12 28.21 -6.42
CA GLU A 195 -0.47 28.68 -7.64
C GLU A 195 -0.16 27.47 -8.55
N TYR A 196 0.46 26.42 -8.02
CA TYR A 196 0.75 25.18 -8.74
C TYR A 196 -0.51 24.49 -9.28
N CYS A 197 -1.58 24.47 -8.49
CA CYS A 197 -2.83 23.82 -8.87
C CYS A 197 -3.54 24.54 -10.03
N LYS A 198 -3.28 25.83 -10.25
CA LYS A 198 -3.91 26.62 -11.32
C LYS A 198 -3.09 26.75 -12.60
N GLU A 199 -1.77 26.65 -12.51
CA GLU A 199 -0.88 26.97 -13.62
C GLU A 199 -0.88 25.89 -14.70
N GLY A 200 -1.32 26.18 -15.93
CA GLY A 200 -1.24 25.23 -17.04
C GLY A 200 -2.17 24.02 -16.88
N LEU A 201 -3.40 24.23 -16.40
CA LEU A 201 -4.44 23.20 -16.39
C LEU A 201 -4.88 22.82 -17.81
N HIS A 202 -5.06 21.51 -18.04
CA HIS A 202 -5.79 21.05 -19.21
C HIS A 202 -7.27 21.43 -19.09
N ALA A 203 -7.96 21.61 -20.23
CA ALA A 203 -9.36 22.04 -20.26
C ALA A 203 -10.33 21.12 -19.49
N SER A 204 -9.95 19.85 -19.26
CA SER A 204 -10.72 18.87 -18.51
C SER A 204 -10.35 18.78 -17.03
N GLN A 205 -9.28 19.44 -16.57
CA GLN A 205 -8.80 19.36 -15.19
C GLN A 205 -9.19 20.60 -14.39
N THR A 206 -9.57 20.38 -13.13
CA THR A 206 -9.77 21.45 -12.15
C THR A 206 -8.55 21.59 -11.23
N PRO A 207 -8.38 22.73 -10.53
CA PRO A 207 -7.35 22.88 -9.51
C PRO A 207 -7.43 21.81 -8.41
N PHE A 208 -8.63 21.38 -8.04
CA PHE A 208 -8.80 20.33 -7.04
C PHE A 208 -8.32 18.96 -7.54
N ASP A 209 -8.58 18.62 -8.80
CA ASP A 209 -8.08 17.37 -9.40
C ASP A 209 -6.55 17.30 -9.36
N ARG A 210 -5.89 18.41 -9.70
CA ARG A 210 -4.42 18.50 -9.62
C ARG A 210 -3.91 18.38 -8.20
N TYR A 211 -4.61 18.95 -7.23
CA TYR A 211 -4.26 18.82 -5.82
C TYR A 211 -4.36 17.38 -5.34
N ILE A 212 -5.46 16.69 -5.65
CA ILE A 212 -5.65 15.28 -5.32
C ILE A 212 -4.59 14.42 -6.00
N ASP A 213 -4.28 14.64 -7.29
CA ASP A 213 -3.23 13.90 -7.99
C ASP A 213 -1.83 14.15 -7.39
N MET A 214 -1.57 15.35 -6.86
CA MET A 214 -0.35 15.66 -6.10
C MET A 214 -0.27 14.87 -4.78
N LEU A 215 -1.34 14.82 -3.99
CA LEU A 215 -1.39 14.01 -2.76
C LEU A 215 -1.17 12.52 -3.05
N ARG A 216 -1.78 12.03 -4.13
CA ARG A 216 -1.65 10.65 -4.60
C ARG A 216 -0.23 10.33 -5.09
N HIS A 217 0.45 11.29 -5.72
CA HIS A 217 1.83 11.10 -6.15
C HIS A 217 2.76 10.94 -4.94
N LYS A 218 2.45 11.65 -3.86
CA LYS A 218 3.18 11.56 -2.60
C LYS A 218 2.89 10.28 -1.81
N ASN A 219 1.63 9.85 -1.77
CA ASN A 219 1.19 8.60 -1.16
C ASN A 219 0.31 7.84 -2.15
N SER A 220 0.82 6.75 -2.74
CA SER A 220 0.07 5.97 -3.74
C SER A 220 -1.06 5.12 -3.15
N ASN A 221 -1.13 4.98 -1.82
CA ASN A 221 -2.09 4.14 -1.12
C ASN A 221 -3.02 4.99 -0.23
N LEU A 222 -3.57 6.07 -0.78
CA LEU A 222 -4.54 6.92 -0.08
C LEU A 222 -5.79 6.13 0.29
N ASN A 223 -6.20 6.22 1.56
CA ASN A 223 -7.50 5.78 2.04
C ASN A 223 -8.42 7.00 2.15
N ILE A 224 -9.47 7.03 1.34
CA ILE A 224 -10.38 8.18 1.21
C ILE A 224 -11.76 7.78 1.74
N LEU A 225 -12.33 8.63 2.58
CA LEU A 225 -13.73 8.55 3.00
C LEU A 225 -14.46 9.79 2.47
N GLU A 226 -15.52 9.58 1.70
CA GLU A 226 -16.43 10.65 1.30
C GLU A 226 -17.78 10.48 1.99
N ILE A 227 -18.23 11.55 2.64
CA ILE A 227 -19.55 11.64 3.25
C ILE A 227 -20.51 12.24 2.23
N GLY A 228 -21.33 11.40 1.63
CA GLY A 228 -22.31 11.77 0.63
C GLY A 228 -23.42 12.66 1.17
N ALA A 229 -23.75 13.69 0.38
CA ALA A 229 -24.98 14.47 0.50
C ALA A 229 -25.73 14.49 -0.84
N GLU A 230 -26.99 14.90 -0.81
CA GLU A 230 -27.78 15.18 -2.00
C GLU A 230 -27.16 16.35 -2.80
N GLY A 231 -27.14 16.23 -4.13
CA GLY A 231 -26.67 17.27 -5.05
C GLY A 231 -25.30 17.00 -5.69
N GLU A 232 -24.67 18.05 -6.21
CA GLU A 232 -23.38 17.96 -6.89
C GLU A 232 -22.24 17.67 -5.90
N ARG A 233 -21.35 16.76 -6.33
CA ARG A 233 -20.24 16.23 -5.53
C ARG A 233 -19.03 15.95 -6.41
N PRO A 234 -17.81 16.06 -5.88
CA PRO A 234 -16.58 15.84 -6.65
C PRO A 234 -16.24 14.35 -6.81
N THR A 235 -17.06 13.42 -6.32
CA THR A 235 -16.78 11.97 -6.32
C THR A 235 -16.29 11.46 -7.67
N SER A 236 -17.02 11.78 -8.74
CA SER A 236 -16.69 11.31 -10.09
C SER A 236 -15.35 11.86 -10.58
N ASP A 237 -15.08 13.16 -10.35
CA ASP A 237 -13.83 13.80 -10.79
C ASP A 237 -12.63 13.27 -10.01
N ILE A 238 -12.80 13.02 -8.70
CA ILE A 238 -11.76 12.39 -7.86
C ILE A 238 -11.48 10.98 -8.36
N LEU A 239 -12.51 10.17 -8.60
CA LEU A 239 -12.34 8.80 -9.07
C LEU A 239 -11.74 8.76 -10.47
N GLU A 240 -12.10 9.69 -11.35
CA GLU A 240 -11.51 9.84 -12.68
C GLU A 240 -10.05 10.22 -12.60
N THR A 241 -9.72 11.22 -11.78
CA THR A 241 -8.35 11.61 -11.50
C THR A 241 -7.57 10.43 -10.91
N LEU A 242 -8.14 9.65 -10.01
CA LEU A 242 -7.45 8.57 -9.33
C LEU A 242 -7.61 7.21 -10.03
N SER A 243 -7.96 7.17 -11.30
CA SER A 243 -8.06 5.93 -12.09
C SER A 243 -7.24 5.99 -13.38
N ILE A 244 -6.86 4.82 -13.88
CA ILE A 244 -6.32 4.62 -15.22
C ILE A 244 -7.40 3.92 -16.04
N TYR A 245 -7.62 4.40 -17.25
CA TYR A 245 -8.64 3.89 -18.14
C TYR A 245 -8.02 3.07 -19.26
N ASN A 246 -8.72 2.02 -19.69
CA ASN A 246 -8.37 1.28 -20.89
C ASN A 246 -8.88 1.97 -22.17
N GLU A 247 -8.58 1.41 -23.33
CA GLU A 247 -9.03 1.90 -24.65
C GLU A 247 -10.56 2.00 -24.80
N LYS A 248 -11.32 1.36 -23.91
CA LYS A 248 -12.79 1.39 -23.86
C LYS A 248 -13.33 2.36 -22.80
N GLU A 249 -12.50 3.27 -22.30
CA GLU A 249 -12.84 4.24 -21.25
C GLU A 249 -13.39 3.58 -19.97
N LYS A 250 -12.97 2.34 -19.67
CA LYS A 250 -13.29 1.69 -18.41
C LYS A 250 -12.11 1.77 -17.45
N PRO A 251 -12.33 2.08 -16.15
CA PRO A 251 -11.26 2.10 -15.17
C PRO A 251 -10.69 0.69 -15.01
N CYS A 252 -9.41 0.52 -15.29
CA CYS A 252 -8.70 -0.76 -15.23
C CYS A 252 -7.74 -0.84 -14.04
N TYR A 253 -7.23 0.30 -13.58
CA TYR A 253 -6.30 0.37 -12.45
C TYR A 253 -6.59 1.59 -11.58
N THR A 254 -6.67 1.38 -10.26
CA THR A 254 -6.90 2.45 -9.30
C THR A 254 -5.58 2.98 -8.76
N ARG A 255 -5.52 4.30 -8.60
CA ARG A 255 -4.36 5.02 -8.08
C ARG A 255 -4.55 5.41 -6.60
N TYR A 256 -5.36 4.65 -5.86
CA TYR A 256 -5.65 4.83 -4.44
C TYR A 256 -5.74 3.47 -3.73
N GLY A 257 -5.61 3.47 -2.41
CA GLY A 257 -5.69 2.26 -1.58
C GLY A 257 -7.14 1.81 -1.37
N SER A 258 -7.96 2.69 -0.82
CA SER A 258 -9.40 2.47 -0.64
C SER A 258 -10.19 3.76 -0.82
N TYR A 259 -11.43 3.61 -1.27
CA TYR A 259 -12.40 4.69 -1.33
C TYR A 259 -13.72 4.21 -0.74
N CYS A 260 -14.16 4.82 0.36
CA CYS A 260 -15.45 4.51 0.97
C CYS A 260 -16.39 5.71 0.83
N PHE A 261 -17.56 5.49 0.26
CA PHE A 261 -18.62 6.46 0.15
C PHE A 261 -19.70 6.13 1.19
N VAL A 262 -20.01 7.08 2.07
CA VAL A 262 -20.94 6.86 3.17
C VAL A 262 -22.07 7.88 3.19
N SER A 263 -23.26 7.47 3.61
CA SER A 263 -24.37 8.39 3.83
C SER A 263 -25.36 7.78 4.82
N ASP A 264 -26.07 8.63 5.55
CA ASP A 264 -27.24 8.30 6.37
C ASP A 264 -28.52 8.12 5.53
N LEU A 265 -28.50 8.57 4.27
CA LEU A 265 -29.64 8.49 3.36
C LEU A 265 -29.44 7.38 2.32
N GLN A 266 -30.33 6.39 2.36
CA GLN A 266 -30.33 5.28 1.40
C GLN A 266 -30.56 5.72 -0.05
N SER A 267 -31.30 6.82 -0.27
CA SER A 267 -31.51 7.42 -1.59
C SER A 267 -30.19 7.86 -2.23
N VAL A 268 -29.34 8.55 -1.47
CA VAL A 268 -28.02 9.03 -1.92
C VAL A 268 -27.09 7.86 -2.25
N LEU A 269 -27.08 6.82 -1.42
CA LEU A 269 -26.29 5.61 -1.68
C LEU A 269 -26.74 4.89 -2.96
N ASN A 270 -28.05 4.79 -3.21
CA ASN A 270 -28.58 4.11 -4.39
C ASN A 270 -28.28 4.88 -5.67
N GLU A 271 -28.37 6.22 -5.64
CA GLU A 271 -27.97 7.09 -6.74
C GLU A 271 -26.47 6.95 -7.03
N ALA A 272 -25.62 7.06 -6.00
CA ALA A 272 -24.18 6.93 -6.15
C ALA A 272 -23.77 5.55 -6.69
N LYS A 273 -24.42 4.46 -6.23
CA LYS A 273 -24.19 3.11 -6.77
C LYS A 273 -24.51 2.99 -8.25
N LYS A 274 -25.55 3.69 -8.73
CA LYS A 274 -25.94 3.69 -10.14
C LYS A 274 -24.89 4.41 -11.00
N ASP A 275 -24.42 5.56 -10.52
CA ASP A 275 -23.51 6.43 -11.29
C ASP A 275 -22.06 5.92 -11.26
N LEU A 276 -21.66 5.26 -10.18
CA LEU A 276 -20.26 4.88 -9.91
C LEU A 276 -20.01 3.37 -9.98
N GLN A 277 -20.95 2.60 -10.56
CA GLN A 277 -20.87 1.14 -10.69
C GLN A 277 -19.60 0.62 -11.40
N ASN A 278 -18.92 1.48 -12.18
CA ASN A 278 -17.72 1.10 -12.91
C ASN A 278 -16.46 1.03 -12.02
N TYR A 279 -16.50 1.55 -10.79
CA TYR A 279 -15.34 1.57 -9.88
C TYR A 279 -15.39 0.41 -8.89
N SER A 280 -14.62 -0.64 -9.15
CA SER A 280 -14.66 -1.89 -8.36
C SER A 280 -14.11 -1.79 -6.93
N ARG A 281 -13.30 -0.76 -6.62
CA ARG A 281 -12.72 -0.52 -5.27
C ARG A 281 -13.43 0.58 -4.48
N LEU A 282 -14.62 0.98 -4.93
CA LEU A 282 -15.49 1.92 -4.23
C LEU A 282 -16.44 1.14 -3.31
N ALA A 283 -16.28 1.30 -2.01
CA ALA A 283 -17.20 0.76 -1.01
C ALA A 283 -18.34 1.74 -0.76
N PHE A 284 -19.53 1.21 -0.44
CA PHE A 284 -20.70 1.99 -0.07
C PHE A 284 -21.20 1.53 1.29
N GLU A 285 -21.15 2.39 2.29
CA GLU A 285 -21.55 2.05 3.66
C GLU A 285 -22.59 3.03 4.19
N HIS A 286 -23.40 2.54 5.13
CA HIS A 286 -24.31 3.40 5.88
C HIS A 286 -23.59 3.87 7.14
N LEU A 287 -23.43 5.18 7.30
CA LEU A 287 -22.77 5.77 8.47
C LEU A 287 -23.60 6.93 9.00
N ASP A 288 -23.99 6.85 10.27
CA ASP A 288 -24.51 8.00 11.00
C ASP A 288 -23.33 8.86 11.44
N VAL A 289 -23.22 10.03 10.84
CA VAL A 289 -22.12 11.00 11.03
C VAL A 289 -22.18 11.75 12.35
N GLU A 290 -23.27 11.61 13.12
CA GLU A 290 -23.43 12.18 14.46
C GLU A 290 -23.15 11.15 15.57
N ALA A 291 -23.19 9.85 15.23
CA ALA A 291 -22.90 8.76 16.15
C ALA A 291 -21.42 8.35 16.12
N ASP A 292 -20.94 7.71 17.19
CA ASP A 292 -19.52 7.34 17.31
C ASP A 292 -19.12 6.34 16.20
N PRO A 293 -18.23 6.70 15.27
CA PRO A 293 -17.92 5.87 14.09
C PRO A 293 -17.28 4.53 14.48
N LEU A 294 -16.52 4.50 15.57
CA LEU A 294 -15.89 3.28 16.07
C LEU A 294 -16.90 2.23 16.54
N ARG A 295 -18.09 2.67 16.99
CA ARG A 295 -19.18 1.75 17.37
C ARG A 295 -19.97 1.24 16.17
N GLN A 296 -19.80 1.87 15.02
CA GLN A 296 -20.44 1.52 13.75
C GLN A 296 -19.53 0.64 12.87
N GLY A 297 -18.34 0.25 13.37
CA GLY A 297 -17.41 -0.62 12.68
C GLY A 297 -16.27 0.12 11.97
N SER A 298 -16.20 1.45 12.05
CA SER A 298 -15.05 2.20 11.52
C SER A 298 -13.79 1.98 12.37
N GLU A 299 -12.64 1.97 11.72
CA GLU A 299 -11.34 1.84 12.38
C GLU A 299 -10.77 3.20 12.82
N LEU A 300 -9.94 3.18 13.88
CA LEU A 300 -9.22 4.34 14.37
C LEU A 300 -8.07 4.68 13.41
N GLU A 301 -7.89 5.96 13.07
CA GLU A 301 -6.80 6.46 12.22
C GLU A 301 -6.67 5.72 10.86
N ALA A 302 -7.81 5.35 10.26
CA ALA A 302 -7.84 4.57 9.01
C ALA A 302 -7.65 5.40 7.74
N TYR A 303 -8.07 6.68 7.76
CA TYR A 303 -8.19 7.50 6.54
C TYR A 303 -7.11 8.58 6.44
N ASP A 304 -6.61 8.77 5.21
CA ASP A 304 -5.70 9.88 4.87
C ASP A 304 -6.50 11.15 4.53
N ILE A 305 -7.66 10.99 3.90
CA ILE A 305 -8.54 12.09 3.49
C ILE A 305 -9.97 11.75 3.91
N ILE A 306 -10.63 12.69 4.59
CA ILE A 306 -12.08 12.69 4.76
C ILE A 306 -12.64 13.89 4.02
N LEU A 307 -13.59 13.65 3.12
CA LEU A 307 -14.34 14.68 2.39
C LEU A 307 -15.77 14.75 2.92
N ALA A 308 -16.24 15.95 3.27
CA ALA A 308 -17.56 16.15 3.86
C ALA A 308 -18.27 17.42 3.38
N PRO A 309 -19.60 17.47 3.40
CA PRO A 309 -20.36 18.68 3.07
C PRO A 309 -20.06 19.83 4.04
N MET A 310 -19.91 21.06 3.54
CA MET A 310 -19.58 22.24 4.33
C MET A 310 -20.54 22.51 5.50
N LYS A 311 -21.79 22.06 5.42
CA LYS A 311 -22.78 22.16 6.52
C LYS A 311 -22.28 21.54 7.84
N PHE A 312 -21.40 20.54 7.78
CA PHE A 312 -20.86 19.88 8.96
C PHE A 312 -19.70 20.64 9.62
N LEU A 313 -19.13 21.67 8.95
CA LEU A 313 -18.01 22.43 9.50
C LEU A 313 -18.34 23.04 10.86
N ALA A 314 -19.59 23.48 11.08
CA ALA A 314 -20.02 24.07 12.35
C ALA A 314 -20.25 23.02 13.45
N ASN A 315 -20.51 21.76 13.10
CA ASN A 315 -20.79 20.69 14.06
C ASN A 315 -19.50 20.26 14.80
N LYS A 316 -19.50 20.36 16.14
CA LYS A 316 -18.34 19.98 16.96
C LYS A 316 -18.20 18.47 17.09
N THR A 317 -19.31 17.76 17.30
CA THR A 317 -19.34 16.30 17.45
C THR A 317 -18.75 15.62 16.22
N PHE A 318 -19.19 16.05 15.03
CA PHE A 318 -18.67 15.59 13.75
C PHE A 318 -17.15 15.79 13.61
N VAL A 319 -16.67 17.00 13.94
CA VAL A 319 -15.24 17.34 13.87
C VAL A 319 -14.41 16.47 14.84
N ASP A 320 -14.93 16.21 16.04
CA ASP A 320 -14.25 15.36 17.02
C ASP A 320 -14.25 13.87 16.60
N GLN A 321 -15.33 13.39 15.96
CA GLN A 321 -15.44 12.02 15.45
C GLN A 321 -14.54 11.77 14.24
N THR A 322 -14.55 12.68 13.26
CA THR A 322 -13.65 12.61 12.09
C THR A 322 -12.18 12.61 12.52
N ARG A 323 -11.84 13.30 13.62
CA ARG A 323 -10.46 13.31 14.13
C ARG A 323 -10.00 11.92 14.58
N LYS A 324 -10.89 11.11 15.15
CA LYS A 324 -10.59 9.71 15.53
C LYS A 324 -10.30 8.83 14.32
N MET A 325 -10.95 9.11 13.19
CA MET A 325 -10.86 8.32 11.96
C MET A 325 -9.69 8.74 11.08
N LEU A 326 -9.25 10.00 11.14
CA LEU A 326 -8.12 10.52 10.38
C LEU A 326 -6.78 10.12 11.00
N LYS A 327 -5.84 9.71 10.15
CA LYS A 327 -4.42 9.56 10.50
C LYS A 327 -3.84 10.85 11.08
N PRO A 328 -2.73 10.80 11.85
CA PRO A 328 -2.13 11.98 12.47
C PRO A 328 -1.86 13.15 11.52
N VAL A 329 -1.46 12.86 10.28
CA VAL A 329 -1.18 13.82 9.19
C VAL A 329 -2.29 13.87 8.13
N GLY A 330 -3.46 13.31 8.42
CA GLY A 330 -4.60 13.26 7.51
C GLY A 330 -5.28 14.62 7.33
N GLN A 331 -6.07 14.73 6.26
CA GLN A 331 -6.74 15.97 5.85
C GLN A 331 -8.26 15.82 5.90
N LEU A 332 -8.92 16.85 6.46
CA LEU A 332 -10.37 17.01 6.43
C LEU A 332 -10.72 18.09 5.41
N MET A 333 -11.39 17.69 4.34
CA MET A 333 -11.81 18.55 3.25
C MET A 333 -13.32 18.79 3.32
N PHE A 334 -13.75 20.04 3.14
CA PHE A 334 -15.16 20.39 3.07
C PHE A 334 -15.54 20.84 1.68
N HIS A 335 -16.67 20.38 1.15
CA HIS A 335 -17.17 20.80 -0.17
C HIS A 335 -18.55 21.46 -0.08
N GLU A 336 -18.79 22.44 -0.94
CA GLU A 336 -20.10 23.07 -1.15
C GLU A 336 -20.30 23.47 -2.63
N PRO A 337 -21.55 23.58 -3.10
CA PRO A 337 -21.82 24.16 -4.42
C PRO A 337 -21.29 25.60 -4.50
N CYS A 338 -20.64 25.93 -5.61
CA CYS A 338 -20.22 27.29 -5.93
C CYS A 338 -21.46 28.19 -5.99
N LYS A 339 -21.41 29.31 -5.26
CA LYS A 339 -22.42 30.36 -5.41
C LYS A 339 -22.25 30.99 -6.78
N VAL A 340 -23.26 30.88 -7.64
CA VAL A 340 -23.34 31.65 -8.89
C VAL A 340 -23.54 33.10 -8.48
N ASP A 341 -22.48 33.90 -8.48
CA ASP A 341 -22.61 35.35 -8.36
C ASP A 341 -21.78 36.06 -9.42
N THR A 342 -22.47 36.97 -10.11
CA THR A 342 -22.03 37.81 -11.20
C THR A 342 -21.00 38.82 -10.69
N ASP A 343 -19.70 38.50 -10.76
CA ASP A 343 -18.61 39.45 -11.02
C ASP A 343 -17.25 38.74 -10.92
N GLU A 344 -16.64 38.44 -12.06
CA GLU A 344 -15.27 37.92 -12.16
C GLU A 344 -14.21 38.86 -11.55
N LYS A 345 -14.58 40.09 -11.20
CA LYS A 345 -13.66 41.12 -10.66
C LYS A 345 -13.49 41.07 -9.13
N HIS A 346 -14.23 40.24 -8.40
CA HIS A 346 -14.14 40.13 -6.93
C HIS A 346 -13.60 38.79 -6.39
N ARG A 347 -13.17 37.85 -7.25
CA ARG A 347 -12.50 36.61 -6.79
C ARG A 347 -11.08 36.82 -6.23
N THR A 348 -10.59 38.06 -6.20
CA THR A 348 -9.32 38.46 -5.57
C THR A 348 -9.49 39.26 -4.27
N SER A 349 -10.71 39.53 -3.81
CA SER A 349 -10.94 40.21 -2.53
C SER A 349 -11.19 39.22 -1.40
N ASP A 350 -10.24 39.21 -0.47
CA ASP A 350 -10.29 38.67 0.88
C ASP A 350 -10.43 37.14 1.00
N VAL A 351 -9.29 36.45 0.95
CA VAL A 351 -9.06 35.30 1.84
C VAL A 351 -9.22 35.83 3.27
N LYS A 352 -10.47 35.85 3.78
CA LYS A 352 -10.72 36.11 5.18
C LYS A 352 -10.14 34.95 5.97
N PHE A 353 -8.96 35.20 6.55
CA PHE A 353 -8.35 34.41 7.62
C PHE A 353 -9.30 34.43 8.82
N ASN A 354 -10.32 33.58 8.80
CA ASN A 354 -10.99 33.19 10.03
C ASN A 354 -10.18 32.03 10.61
N SER A 355 -9.23 32.37 11.47
CA SER A 355 -8.59 31.44 12.40
C SER A 355 -9.60 30.97 13.45
N SER A 356 -10.66 30.28 13.06
CA SER A 356 -11.39 29.46 14.02
C SER A 356 -10.60 28.17 14.17
N SER A 357 -9.59 28.20 15.05
CA SER A 357 -8.99 26.97 15.57
C SER A 357 -10.09 26.21 16.33
N LYS A 358 -10.73 25.26 15.66
CA LYS A 358 -11.34 24.16 16.40
C LYS A 358 -10.18 23.28 16.85
N ALA A 359 -10.16 22.88 18.12
CA ALA A 359 -9.02 22.26 18.81
C ALA A 359 -8.33 21.08 18.07
N SER A 360 -8.99 20.50 17.06
CA SER A 360 -8.56 19.31 16.32
C SER A 360 -8.00 19.60 14.90
N TYR A 361 -8.24 20.78 14.31
CA TYR A 361 -7.80 21.10 12.92
C TYR A 361 -7.29 22.54 12.74
N VAL A 362 -6.31 22.71 11.85
CA VAL A 362 -5.83 24.00 11.36
C VAL A 362 -6.31 24.19 9.93
N ALA A 363 -7.01 25.29 9.69
CA ALA A 363 -7.39 25.71 8.35
C ALA A 363 -6.11 26.03 7.57
N VAL A 364 -5.90 25.32 6.45
CA VAL A 364 -4.72 25.52 5.57
C VAL A 364 -4.88 26.79 4.72
N GLY A 365 -6.09 27.36 4.69
CA GLY A 365 -6.42 28.53 3.88
C GLY A 365 -6.49 28.21 2.38
N LEU A 366 -6.59 26.93 2.01
CA LEU A 366 -6.61 26.46 0.63
C LEU A 366 -8.04 26.16 0.20
N LYS A 367 -8.53 26.91 -0.79
CA LYS A 367 -9.81 26.71 -1.47
C LYS A 367 -9.59 26.45 -2.95
N LEU A 368 -10.17 25.37 -3.45
CA LEU A 368 -9.97 24.89 -4.83
C LEU A 368 -11.32 24.56 -5.45
N SER A 369 -11.52 24.95 -6.71
CA SER A 369 -12.71 24.56 -7.46
C SER A 369 -12.57 23.13 -8.00
N ALA A 370 -13.65 22.36 -7.94
CA ALA A 370 -13.82 21.01 -8.46
C ALA A 370 -15.04 20.95 -9.40
N SER A 371 -15.29 19.80 -10.03
CA SER A 371 -16.52 19.56 -10.82
C SER A 371 -16.81 20.63 -11.84
N LYS A 372 -15.83 20.90 -12.71
CA LYS A 372 -15.87 21.94 -13.75
C LYS A 372 -16.20 23.34 -13.21
N GLY A 373 -15.86 23.60 -11.96
CA GLY A 373 -16.04 24.88 -11.30
C GLY A 373 -17.37 25.05 -10.57
N VAL A 374 -18.20 24.01 -10.47
CA VAL A 374 -19.50 24.08 -9.80
C VAL A 374 -19.42 23.68 -8.33
N VAL A 375 -18.32 23.06 -7.89
CA VAL A 375 -18.06 22.75 -6.47
C VAL A 375 -16.82 23.50 -5.99
N GLU A 376 -16.86 24.04 -4.77
CA GLU A 376 -15.69 24.58 -4.06
C GLU A 376 -15.31 23.64 -2.92
N VAL A 377 -14.01 23.34 -2.80
CA VAL A 377 -13.43 22.48 -1.77
C VAL A 377 -12.46 23.26 -0.91
N GLN A 378 -12.70 23.28 0.40
CA GLN A 378 -11.83 23.86 1.42
C GLN A 378 -11.02 22.76 2.11
N VAL A 379 -9.70 22.90 2.13
CA VAL A 379 -8.78 21.93 2.75
C VAL A 379 -8.40 22.36 4.16
N ASN A 380 -8.51 21.43 5.12
CA ASN A 380 -8.08 21.62 6.51
C ASN A 380 -7.17 20.45 6.91
N SER A 381 -6.07 20.77 7.60
CA SER A 381 -5.14 19.75 8.09
C SER A 381 -5.44 19.43 9.54
N SER A 382 -5.32 18.16 9.90
CA SER A 382 -5.33 17.72 11.29
C SER A 382 -4.27 18.51 12.09
N VAL A 383 -4.66 19.04 13.25
CA VAL A 383 -3.64 19.50 14.21
C VAL A 383 -3.03 18.24 14.79
N THR A 384 -1.79 17.98 14.43
CA THR A 384 -0.94 17.13 15.25
C THR A 384 -0.70 17.91 16.54
N MET A 385 -1.52 17.65 17.57
CA MET A 385 -1.11 18.03 18.91
C MET A 385 0.17 17.25 19.16
N PRO A 386 1.35 17.88 19.35
CA PRO A 386 2.50 17.14 19.80
C PRO A 386 2.05 16.48 21.10
N SER A 387 1.97 15.15 21.10
CA SER A 387 1.76 14.47 22.36
C SER A 387 2.93 14.88 23.25
N PRO A 388 2.70 15.33 24.50
CA PRO A 388 3.77 15.70 25.42
C PRO A 388 4.63 14.49 25.83
N THR A 389 4.43 13.32 25.20
CA THR A 389 5.38 12.22 25.19
C THR A 389 6.57 12.56 24.30
N SER A 390 7.44 13.44 24.82
CA SER A 390 8.88 13.20 24.85
C SER A 390 9.48 12.68 23.54
N ASN A 391 9.78 13.57 22.58
CA ASN A 391 10.74 13.23 21.53
C ASN A 391 12.15 13.29 22.15
N THR A 392 12.49 12.28 22.94
CA THR A 392 13.80 12.10 23.63
C THR A 392 14.94 11.72 22.68
N ARG A 393 14.69 11.67 21.38
CA ARG A 393 15.71 11.26 20.42
C ARG A 393 16.77 12.34 20.26
N THR A 394 18.02 11.94 20.30
CA THR A 394 19.15 12.83 20.04
C THR A 394 19.29 13.00 18.53
N ILE A 395 19.47 14.23 18.06
CA ILE A 395 19.85 14.50 16.67
C ILE A 395 21.37 14.61 16.62
N CYS A 396 22.02 13.73 15.86
CA CYS A 396 23.46 13.77 15.66
C CYS A 396 23.78 14.25 14.24
N ILE A 397 24.37 15.43 14.11
CA ILE A 397 24.80 15.97 12.82
C ILE A 397 26.22 15.46 12.53
N VAL A 398 26.38 14.72 11.43
CA VAL A 398 27.66 14.14 11.02
C VAL A 398 28.27 15.00 9.92
N SER A 399 29.47 15.51 10.16
CA SER A 399 30.20 16.39 9.25
C SER A 399 31.70 16.07 9.21
N ASP A 400 32.34 16.45 8.11
CA ASP A 400 33.79 16.41 7.97
C ASP A 400 34.43 17.64 8.65
N PRO A 401 35.34 17.46 9.62
CA PRO A 401 36.01 18.58 10.30
C PRO A 401 36.92 19.40 9.37
N GLU A 402 37.30 18.87 8.20
CA GLU A 402 38.08 19.60 7.19
C GLU A 402 37.20 20.45 6.27
N SER A 403 35.88 20.24 6.26
CA SER A 403 34.94 20.96 5.40
C SER A 403 34.28 22.14 6.12
N SER A 404 34.75 23.36 5.81
CA SER A 404 34.19 24.59 6.38
C SER A 404 32.68 24.75 6.11
N LEU A 405 32.22 24.40 4.90
CA LEU A 405 30.81 24.47 4.54
C LEU A 405 29.95 23.50 5.37
N GLN A 406 30.43 22.26 5.58
CA GLN A 406 29.67 21.29 6.38
C GLN A 406 29.58 21.73 7.84
N ILE A 407 30.66 22.27 8.41
CA ILE A 407 30.67 22.81 9.78
C ILE A 407 29.73 24.01 9.90
N GLU A 408 29.76 24.93 8.94
CA GLU A 408 28.87 26.10 8.94
C GLU A 408 27.40 25.68 8.83
N SER A 409 27.08 24.75 7.91
CA SER A 409 25.75 24.19 7.76
C SER A 409 25.29 23.45 9.02
N ALA A 410 26.15 22.64 9.63
CA ALA A 410 25.83 21.95 10.89
C ALA A 410 25.44 22.93 12.00
N LYS A 411 26.22 24.01 12.17
CA LYS A 411 25.90 25.09 13.14
C LYS A 411 24.58 25.78 12.82
N LYS A 412 24.30 26.09 11.56
CA LYS A 412 23.03 26.72 11.16
C LYS A 412 21.84 25.80 11.45
N ILE A 413 21.96 24.51 11.13
CA ILE A 413 20.93 23.50 11.41
C ILE A 413 20.71 23.37 12.92
N GLU A 414 21.78 23.25 13.72
CA GLU A 414 21.70 23.19 15.18
C GLU A 414 20.99 24.41 15.77
N ASN A 415 21.37 25.62 15.34
CA ASN A 415 20.75 26.86 15.81
C ASN A 415 19.25 26.92 15.46
N LEU A 416 18.87 26.50 14.25
CA LEU A 416 17.48 26.48 13.81
C LEU A 416 16.65 25.48 14.64
N LEU A 417 17.17 24.28 14.87
CA LEU A 417 16.51 23.25 15.65
C LEU A 417 16.36 23.65 17.13
N ARG A 418 17.38 24.28 17.72
CA ARG A 418 17.28 24.86 19.07
C ARG A 418 16.25 25.96 19.16
N TYR A 419 16.18 26.84 18.15
CA TYR A 419 15.15 27.87 18.08
C TYR A 419 13.73 27.27 18.02
N GLN A 420 13.58 26.08 17.45
CA GLN A 420 12.34 25.30 17.42
C GLN A 420 12.09 24.48 18.69
N GLY A 421 12.94 24.59 19.71
CA GLY A 421 12.78 23.89 20.99
C GLY A 421 13.34 22.46 21.03
N VAL A 422 14.23 22.10 20.10
CA VAL A 422 14.95 20.83 20.11
C VAL A 422 16.30 21.01 20.81
N ASP A 423 16.44 20.46 22.02
CA ASP A 423 17.63 20.69 22.85
C ASP A 423 18.70 19.58 22.70
N ASN A 424 18.30 18.33 22.47
CA ASN A 424 19.21 17.18 22.39
C ASN A 424 19.88 17.06 21.01
N ILE A 425 20.87 17.91 20.75
CA ILE A 425 21.62 17.94 19.49
C ILE A 425 23.10 17.74 19.76
N THR A 426 23.74 16.86 19.00
CA THR A 426 25.18 16.61 19.02
C THR A 426 25.76 16.74 17.62
N GLN A 427 27.06 17.03 17.53
CA GLN A 427 27.82 16.96 16.30
C GLN A 427 28.91 15.91 16.45
N ALA A 428 29.24 15.21 15.36
CA ALA A 428 30.25 14.17 15.36
C ALA A 428 30.88 14.00 13.99
N THR A 429 32.08 13.44 13.95
CA THR A 429 32.66 12.87 12.73
C THR A 429 32.01 11.53 12.41
N LEU A 430 32.21 11.02 11.19
CA LEU A 430 31.73 9.68 10.84
C LEU A 430 32.36 8.58 11.72
N PHE A 431 33.63 8.76 12.10
CA PHE A 431 34.35 7.85 12.98
C PHE A 431 33.77 7.83 14.41
N GLU A 432 33.39 8.98 14.95
CA GLU A 432 32.72 9.05 16.25
C GLU A 432 31.29 8.52 16.20
N ALA A 433 30.57 8.77 15.10
CA ALA A 433 29.17 8.38 14.94
C ALA A 433 28.97 6.86 14.90
N GLN A 434 29.93 6.08 14.35
CA GLN A 434 29.83 4.61 14.35
C GLN A 434 29.95 3.99 15.74
N ASP A 435 30.61 4.67 16.68
CA ASP A 435 30.92 4.15 18.02
C ASP A 435 29.96 4.69 19.10
N MET A 436 28.93 5.44 18.71
CA MET A 436 27.93 5.95 19.65
C MET A 436 27.06 4.83 20.23
N ASP A 437 26.75 4.94 21.52
CA ASP A 437 25.83 4.04 22.19
C ASP A 437 24.37 4.37 21.89
N ARG A 438 23.50 3.34 21.95
CA ARG A 438 22.03 3.47 21.85
C ARG A 438 21.54 4.15 20.56
N LEU A 439 22.13 3.75 19.44
CA LEU A 439 21.85 4.26 18.09
C LEU A 439 20.35 4.28 17.73
N GLU A 440 19.54 3.40 18.33
CA GLU A 440 18.08 3.37 18.15
C GLU A 440 17.34 4.62 18.63
N ASN A 441 17.98 5.41 19.50
CA ASN A 441 17.45 6.67 20.01
C ASN A 441 18.06 7.88 19.29
N ILE A 442 18.90 7.68 18.26
CA ILE A 442 19.59 8.75 17.55
C ILE A 442 19.03 8.88 16.14
N VAL A 443 18.81 10.12 15.69
CA VAL A 443 18.56 10.45 14.29
C VAL A 443 19.81 11.11 13.74
N PHE A 444 20.49 10.44 12.81
CA PHE A 444 21.69 10.96 12.18
C PHE A 444 21.33 11.87 10.99
N VAL A 445 21.96 13.03 10.91
CA VAL A 445 21.89 13.93 9.75
C VAL A 445 23.28 14.05 9.17
N THR A 446 23.55 13.36 8.05
CA THR A 446 24.88 13.34 7.44
C THR A 446 25.02 14.44 6.39
N LEU A 447 26.07 15.25 6.52
CA LEU A 447 26.39 16.35 5.60
C LEU A 447 27.61 16.02 4.72
N LEU A 448 28.11 14.79 4.79
CA LEU A 448 29.35 14.34 4.14
C LEU A 448 29.34 14.56 2.61
N GLU A 449 28.17 14.52 1.99
CA GLU A 449 27.98 14.74 0.55
C GLU A 449 27.44 16.13 0.18
N LEU A 450 27.54 17.11 1.08
CA LEU A 450 27.07 18.47 0.80
C LEU A 450 27.92 19.16 -0.28
N ASN A 451 29.25 19.05 -0.22
CA ASN A 451 30.20 19.71 -1.13
C ASN A 451 31.37 18.83 -1.58
N ASN A 452 31.40 17.56 -1.17
CA ASN A 452 32.39 16.58 -1.58
C ASN A 452 31.65 15.29 -1.97
N PRO A 453 31.92 14.65 -3.12
CA PRO A 453 31.31 13.37 -3.46
C PRO A 453 31.94 12.23 -2.64
N PHE A 454 31.65 12.20 -1.33
CA PHE A 454 32.26 11.33 -0.33
C PHE A 454 32.18 9.85 -0.71
N ILE A 455 31.05 9.38 -1.27
CA ILE A 455 30.88 7.96 -1.61
C ILE A 455 31.70 7.59 -2.85
N TYR A 456 31.80 8.51 -3.82
CA TYR A 456 32.58 8.29 -5.03
C TYR A 456 34.09 8.24 -4.75
N SER A 457 34.57 9.04 -3.80
CA SER A 457 35.98 9.14 -3.42
C SER A 457 36.36 8.36 -2.15
N LEU A 458 35.60 7.32 -1.79
CA LEU A 458 35.83 6.54 -0.57
C LEU A 458 37.25 5.95 -0.49
N SER A 459 37.94 6.24 0.60
CA SER A 459 39.11 5.47 1.02
C SER A 459 38.68 4.10 1.58
N GLN A 460 39.60 3.14 1.62
CA GLN A 460 39.34 1.83 2.22
C GLN A 460 38.92 1.94 3.68
N GLU A 461 39.53 2.86 4.44
CA GLU A 461 39.19 3.11 5.84
C GLU A 461 37.76 3.65 5.98
N ASN A 462 37.43 4.72 5.23
CA ASN A 462 36.10 5.33 5.27
C ASN A 462 35.00 4.37 4.80
N TYR A 463 35.31 3.45 3.89
CA TYR A 463 34.37 2.40 3.50
C TYR A 463 33.95 1.51 4.69
N TYR A 464 34.92 1.03 5.49
CA TYR A 464 34.61 0.17 6.64
C TYR A 464 33.85 0.93 7.73
N ILE A 465 34.25 2.17 8.02
CA ILE A 465 33.56 3.04 8.98
C ILE A 465 32.11 3.29 8.52
N MET A 466 31.92 3.71 7.27
CA MET A 466 30.59 3.98 6.70
C MET A 466 29.71 2.72 6.70
N LYS A 467 30.29 1.56 6.35
CA LYS A 467 29.58 0.28 6.36
C LYS A 467 29.06 -0.06 7.76
N ASN A 468 29.93 0.01 8.78
CA ASN A 468 29.55 -0.28 10.16
C ASN A 468 28.46 0.69 10.65
N PHE A 469 28.63 1.97 10.35
CA PHE A 469 27.67 3.02 10.67
C PHE A 469 26.30 2.75 10.03
N LEU A 470 26.22 2.56 8.71
CA LEU A 470 24.95 2.41 8.00
C LEU A 470 24.22 1.10 8.32
N ILE A 471 24.95 0.03 8.67
CA ILE A 471 24.34 -1.23 9.12
C ILE A 471 23.76 -1.08 10.54
N SER A 472 24.39 -0.27 11.39
CA SER A 472 24.00 -0.17 12.81
C SER A 472 23.01 0.96 13.08
N ALA A 473 23.04 2.04 12.29
CA ALA A 473 22.23 3.24 12.49
C ALA A 473 20.82 3.08 11.87
N PRO A 474 19.74 3.01 12.69
CA PRO A 474 18.40 2.73 12.20
C PRO A 474 17.67 3.95 11.65
N SER A 475 18.18 5.17 11.83
CA SER A 475 17.54 6.41 11.36
C SER A 475 18.59 7.39 10.86
N VAL A 476 18.68 7.54 9.54
CA VAL A 476 19.69 8.35 8.86
C VAL A 476 19.01 9.24 7.81
N LEU A 477 19.28 10.53 7.88
CA LEU A 477 18.97 11.52 6.86
C LEU A 477 20.28 11.88 6.14
N TRP A 478 20.40 11.50 4.88
CA TRP A 478 21.58 11.73 4.07
C TRP A 478 21.40 12.93 3.16
N VAL A 479 22.20 13.99 3.38
CA VAL A 479 22.14 15.21 2.58
C VAL A 479 23.19 15.17 1.48
N ASN A 480 22.78 15.43 0.25
CA ASN A 480 23.72 15.56 -0.87
C ASN A 480 23.35 16.67 -1.87
N SER A 481 24.28 16.94 -2.79
CA SER A 481 24.13 17.93 -3.87
C SER A 481 23.84 17.29 -5.24
N TYR A 482 23.14 16.14 -5.25
CA TYR A 482 22.75 15.47 -6.51
C TYR A 482 21.54 16.13 -7.21
N GLY A 483 20.79 17.00 -6.51
CA GLY A 483 19.48 17.51 -6.95
C GLY A 483 19.56 18.53 -8.09
N GLY A 484 18.39 19.05 -8.49
CA GLY A 484 18.30 20.23 -9.37
C GLY A 484 18.32 19.99 -10.88
N SER A 485 18.81 18.84 -11.33
CA SER A 485 18.70 18.44 -12.75
C SER A 485 18.33 16.95 -12.86
N PRO A 486 17.70 16.53 -13.98
CA PRO A 486 17.38 15.12 -14.22
C PRO A 486 18.59 14.19 -14.21
N THR A 487 19.81 14.73 -14.36
CA THR A 487 21.06 13.96 -14.43
C THR A 487 22.00 14.22 -13.24
N GLY A 488 21.81 15.29 -12.46
CA GLY A 488 22.69 15.70 -11.36
C GLY A 488 24.18 15.76 -11.75
N ASN A 489 25.07 15.88 -10.76
CA ASN A 489 26.47 15.43 -10.92
C ASN A 489 26.53 13.93 -10.56
N PRO A 490 26.86 13.02 -11.49
CA PRO A 490 26.85 11.57 -11.25
C PRO A 490 27.75 11.13 -10.09
N GLU A 491 28.76 11.91 -9.70
CA GLU A 491 29.62 11.61 -8.55
C GLU A 491 28.85 11.59 -7.21
N TYR A 492 27.72 12.32 -7.11
CA TYR A 492 26.84 12.32 -5.93
C TYR A 492 25.67 11.32 -6.04
N ALA A 493 25.54 10.61 -7.17
CA ALA A 493 24.48 9.63 -7.38
C ALA A 493 24.61 8.32 -6.59
N PRO A 494 25.81 7.80 -6.23
CA PRO A 494 25.95 6.47 -5.64
C PRO A 494 25.08 6.22 -4.41
N ILE A 495 24.85 7.23 -3.56
CA ILE A 495 23.97 7.10 -2.40
C ILE A 495 22.54 6.67 -2.77
N GLN A 496 22.03 7.08 -3.94
CA GLN A 496 20.68 6.70 -4.39
C GLN A 496 20.55 5.17 -4.56
N GLY A 497 21.58 4.54 -5.14
CA GLY A 497 21.65 3.09 -5.30
C GLY A 497 21.88 2.39 -3.97
N LEU A 498 22.86 2.86 -3.19
CA LEU A 498 23.19 2.30 -1.89
C LEU A 498 21.99 2.32 -0.93
N ALA A 499 21.27 3.45 -0.83
CA ALA A 499 20.11 3.55 0.04
C ALA A 499 18.96 2.66 -0.39
N ARG A 500 18.78 2.42 -1.70
CA ARG A 500 17.77 1.47 -2.20
C ARG A 500 18.11 0.04 -1.76
N VAL A 501 19.38 -0.36 -1.85
CA VAL A 501 19.84 -1.68 -1.40
C VAL A 501 19.66 -1.81 0.12
N LEU A 502 20.13 -0.84 0.89
CA LEU A 502 20.04 -0.88 2.35
C LEU A 502 18.60 -0.91 2.85
N ARG A 503 17.66 -0.15 2.25
CA ARG A 503 16.24 -0.20 2.63
C ARG A 503 15.60 -1.55 2.33
N ASN A 504 16.09 -2.28 1.33
CA ASN A 504 15.60 -3.62 1.01
C ASN A 504 16.21 -4.69 1.92
N GLU A 505 17.50 -4.58 2.26
CA GLU A 505 18.18 -5.53 3.14
C GLU A 505 17.80 -5.36 4.62
N TYR A 506 17.60 -4.11 5.06
CA TYR A 506 17.31 -3.76 6.44
C TYR A 506 15.96 -3.01 6.52
N ASN A 507 14.87 -3.77 6.52
CA ASN A 507 13.49 -3.25 6.51
C ASN A 507 13.13 -2.35 7.73
N HIS A 508 13.90 -2.42 8.82
CA HIS A 508 13.72 -1.58 10.01
C HIS A 508 14.48 -0.24 9.92
N HIS A 509 15.42 -0.10 8.98
CA HIS A 509 16.22 1.12 8.82
C HIS A 509 15.44 2.19 8.04
N ARG A 510 15.44 3.40 8.59
CA ARG A 510 14.87 4.60 7.97
C ARG A 510 15.99 5.44 7.40
N LEU A 511 16.36 5.15 6.15
CA LEU A 511 17.33 5.93 5.38
C LEU A 511 16.61 6.84 4.37
N THR A 512 16.64 8.14 4.62
CA THR A 512 16.04 9.17 3.77
C THR A 512 17.14 10.00 3.12
N ILE A 513 17.02 10.28 1.82
CA ILE A 513 17.96 11.15 1.09
C ILE A 513 17.30 12.50 0.85
N VAL A 514 18.02 13.57 1.11
CA VAL A 514 17.65 14.95 0.75
C VAL A 514 18.68 15.47 -0.23
N SER A 515 18.24 15.75 -1.46
CA SER A 515 19.11 16.20 -2.54
C SER A 515 18.81 17.65 -2.89
N PHE A 516 19.83 18.51 -2.79
CA PHE A 516 19.75 19.93 -3.16
C PHE A 516 20.30 20.18 -4.56
N ASP A 517 19.76 21.19 -5.24
CA ASP A 517 20.32 21.69 -6.51
C ASP A 517 21.70 22.31 -6.25
N CYS A 518 22.70 21.84 -6.99
CA CYS A 518 24.08 22.33 -6.89
C CYS A 518 24.32 23.65 -7.62
N ARG A 519 23.28 24.33 -8.16
CA ARG A 519 23.41 25.66 -8.80
C ARG A 519 24.03 26.67 -7.84
N SER A 520 25.36 26.74 -7.91
CA SER A 520 26.28 27.72 -7.31
C SER A 520 25.85 28.13 -5.90
N TRP A 521 26.26 27.34 -4.91
CA TRP A 521 26.48 27.87 -3.57
C TRP A 521 27.33 29.15 -3.72
N PRO A 522 26.86 30.31 -3.22
CA PRO A 522 27.53 31.59 -3.44
C PRO A 522 28.95 31.63 -2.90
#